data_AF-A0A285TQ24-F1
#
_entry.id   AF-A0A285TQ24-F1
#
_cell.length_a   1.000
_cell.length_b   1.000
_cell.length_c   1.000
_cell.angle_alpha   90.00
_cell.angle_beta   90.00
_cell.angle_gamma   90.00
#
_symmetry.space_group_name_H-M   'P 1'
#
loop_
_entity.id
_entity.type
_entity.pdbx_description
1 polymer ?
#
loop_
_entity_poly.entity_id
_entity_poly.type
_entity_poly.pdbx_seq_one_letter_code
_entity_poly.pdbx_strand_id
1 'polypeptide(L)'
;MTPRLALAIAGLAVSLAALPALPVRADPVSDLVAALPAELQGLTRLPGPEGSGTAFVVAREAQRDRLFVLREGKAPVEVSEAGELAARVAGLRSETDPHGVVAFVDMGDTTYELFLENDDTAGYLFQPASN
;
A
#
# COMPACT_ATOMS: atom_id res chain seq x y z
N MET A 1 9.79 39.51 -67.45
CA MET A 1 10.76 39.92 -66.43
C MET A 1 10.03 40.14 -65.11
N THR A 2 10.34 39.31 -64.11
CA THR A 2 10.00 39.41 -62.67
C THR A 2 10.56 40.68 -62.01
N PRO A 3 10.00 41.20 -60.89
CA PRO A 3 9.98 40.56 -59.56
C PRO A 3 8.59 40.60 -58.84
N ARG A 4 8.12 39.50 -58.25
CA ARG A 4 8.33 39.04 -56.85
C ARG A 4 7.97 40.08 -55.78
N LEU A 5 6.72 40.01 -55.30
CA LEU A 5 6.30 40.46 -53.98
C LEU A 5 5.73 39.24 -53.24
N ALA A 6 6.55 38.71 -52.34
CA ALA A 6 6.16 37.70 -51.36
C ALA A 6 5.50 38.44 -50.19
N LEU A 7 4.25 38.09 -49.87
CA LEU A 7 3.65 38.46 -48.60
C LEU A 7 3.25 37.18 -47.89
N ALA A 8 3.99 36.91 -46.81
CA ALA A 8 3.78 35.81 -45.89
C ALA A 8 2.47 36.05 -45.11
N ILE A 9 1.62 35.02 -45.02
CA ILE A 9 0.57 34.96 -44.00
C ILE A 9 1.02 33.91 -42.99
N ALA A 10 1.54 34.42 -41.86
CA ALA A 10 1.64 33.71 -40.59
C ALA A 10 0.25 33.13 -40.26
N GLY A 11 0.13 31.87 -39.86
CA GLY A 11 0.57 31.40 -38.55
C GLY A 11 -0.66 31.14 -37.70
N LEU A 12 -1.08 29.88 -37.61
CA LEU A 12 -1.96 29.40 -36.54
C LEU A 12 -1.47 28.02 -36.11
N ALA A 13 -0.33 28.01 -35.41
CA ALA A 13 0.07 26.84 -34.65
C ALA A 13 -0.90 26.71 -33.48
N VAL A 14 -1.78 25.71 -33.52
CA VAL A 14 -2.61 25.30 -32.40
C VAL A 14 -1.66 24.82 -31.31
N SER A 15 -1.42 25.68 -30.32
CA SER A 15 -0.78 25.27 -29.06
C SER A 15 -1.77 24.37 -28.32
N LEU A 16 -1.69 23.05 -28.55
CA LEU A 16 -2.22 22.08 -27.59
C LEU A 16 -1.43 22.31 -26.30
N ALA A 17 -2.09 22.98 -25.35
CA ALA A 17 -1.64 23.07 -23.98
C ALA A 17 -1.40 21.63 -23.49
N ALA A 18 -0.13 21.29 -23.34
CA ALA A 18 0.31 20.13 -22.58
C ALA A 18 -0.13 20.37 -21.13
N LEU A 19 -1.35 19.98 -20.81
CA LEU A 19 -1.75 19.77 -19.43
C LEU A 19 -0.74 18.78 -18.85
N PRO A 20 0.00 19.11 -17.79
CA PRO A 20 0.79 18.11 -17.11
C PRO A 20 -0.20 17.07 -16.60
N ALA A 21 -0.11 15.86 -17.17
CA ALA A 21 -0.78 14.70 -16.60
C ALA A 21 -0.25 14.60 -15.16
N LEU A 22 -1.08 14.99 -14.19
CA LEU A 22 -0.79 14.69 -12.80
C LEU A 22 -0.55 13.18 -12.74
N PRO A 23 0.54 12.71 -12.09
CA PRO A 23 0.75 11.29 -11.93
C PRO A 23 -0.49 10.76 -11.21
N VAL A 24 -1.28 9.95 -11.91
CA VAL A 24 -2.31 9.11 -11.30
C VAL A 24 -1.54 8.24 -10.33
N ARG A 25 -1.58 8.59 -9.05
CA ARG A 25 -0.93 7.84 -7.98
C ARG A 25 -1.55 6.45 -8.01
N ALA A 26 -0.74 5.43 -8.28
CA ALA A 26 -1.20 4.05 -8.31
C ALA A 26 -1.87 3.72 -6.97
N ASP A 27 -3.02 3.05 -7.03
CA ASP A 27 -3.69 2.53 -5.85
C ASP A 27 -2.79 1.44 -5.23
N PRO A 28 -2.24 1.63 -4.02
CA PRO A 28 -1.27 0.71 -3.43
C PRO A 28 -1.85 -0.69 -3.21
N VAL A 29 -3.19 -0.83 -3.13
CA VAL A 29 -3.84 -2.13 -3.11
C VAL A 29 -3.76 -2.83 -4.46
N SER A 30 -3.94 -2.09 -5.56
CA SER A 30 -3.85 -2.64 -6.91
C SER A 30 -2.43 -3.12 -7.23
N ASP A 31 -1.40 -2.37 -6.81
CA ASP A 31 0.00 -2.80 -6.94
C ASP A 31 0.30 -4.06 -6.10
N LEU A 32 -0.24 -4.12 -4.87
CA LEU A 32 -0.12 -5.30 -4.02
C LEU A 32 -0.78 -6.52 -4.68
N VAL A 33 -2.02 -6.37 -5.18
CA VAL A 33 -2.74 -7.44 -5.87
C VAL A 33 -1.97 -7.95 -7.08
N ALA A 34 -1.34 -7.05 -7.85
CA ALA A 34 -0.53 -7.43 -9.01
C ALA A 34 0.77 -8.16 -8.63
N ALA A 35 1.32 -7.89 -7.45
CA ALA A 35 2.53 -8.53 -6.94
C ALA A 35 2.27 -9.87 -6.23
N LEU A 36 1.02 -10.17 -5.86
CA LEU A 36 0.65 -11.42 -5.22
C LEU A 36 0.56 -12.57 -6.25
N PRO A 37 0.87 -13.81 -5.84
CA PRO A 37 0.75 -14.97 -6.72
C PRO A 37 -0.69 -15.13 -7.22
N ALA A 38 -0.87 -15.66 -8.42
CA ALA A 38 -2.21 -15.85 -9.01
C ALA A 38 -3.12 -16.80 -8.19
N GLU A 39 -2.52 -17.58 -7.28
CA GLU A 39 -3.17 -18.66 -6.51
C GLU A 39 -3.70 -18.19 -5.14
N LEU A 40 -4.06 -16.91 -5.01
CA LEU A 40 -4.74 -16.42 -3.81
C LEU A 40 -6.12 -17.08 -3.68
N GLN A 41 -6.40 -17.59 -2.48
CA GLN A 41 -7.74 -18.06 -2.11
C GLN A 41 -8.61 -16.92 -1.58
N GLY A 42 -8.00 -15.81 -1.16
CA GLY A 42 -8.73 -14.64 -0.69
C GLY A 42 -7.81 -13.47 -0.36
N LEU A 43 -8.39 -12.27 -0.33
CA LEU A 43 -7.73 -11.04 0.07
C LEU A 43 -8.69 -10.25 0.96
N THR A 44 -8.26 -9.93 2.17
CA THR A 44 -9.05 -9.15 3.11
C THR A 44 -8.29 -7.88 3.47
N ARG A 45 -8.92 -6.72 3.28
CA ARG A 45 -8.39 -5.44 3.73
C ARG A 45 -9.11 -5.02 5.00
N LEU A 46 -8.36 -4.71 6.04
CA LEU A 46 -8.86 -4.17 7.30
C LEU A 46 -8.38 -2.73 7.47
N PRO A 47 -9.27 -1.75 7.71
CA PRO A 47 -8.84 -0.40 8.03
C PRO A 47 -8.10 -0.39 9.37
N GLY A 48 -7.05 0.42 9.46
CA GLY A 48 -6.44 0.75 10.74
C GLY A 48 -7.24 1.80 11.51
N PRO A 49 -6.68 2.33 12.61
CA PRO A 49 -7.34 3.35 13.41
C PRO A 49 -7.66 4.61 12.58
N GLU A 50 -8.75 5.30 12.94
CA GLU A 50 -9.16 6.53 12.26
C GLU A 50 -8.04 7.58 12.28
N GLY A 51 -7.80 8.23 11.14
CA GLY A 51 -6.77 9.27 11.02
C GLY A 51 -5.32 8.76 10.94
N SER A 52 -5.07 7.46 11.13
CA SER A 52 -3.71 6.89 11.08
C SER A 52 -3.13 6.77 9.66
N GLY A 53 -3.97 6.89 8.62
CA GLY A 53 -3.58 6.58 7.24
C GLY A 53 -3.11 5.14 7.02
N THR A 54 -3.37 4.23 7.98
CA THR A 54 -2.89 2.85 7.98
C THR A 54 -4.02 1.88 7.64
N ALA A 55 -3.69 0.82 6.91
CA ALA A 55 -4.56 -0.34 6.70
C ALA A 55 -3.74 -1.63 6.67
N PHE A 56 -4.40 -2.74 6.91
CA PHE A 56 -3.80 -4.07 6.89
C PHE A 56 -4.42 -4.88 5.77
N VAL A 57 -3.61 -5.71 5.12
CA VAL A 57 -4.10 -6.65 4.10
C VAL A 57 -3.64 -8.05 4.47
N VAL A 58 -4.60 -8.97 4.54
CA VAL A 58 -4.36 -10.40 4.71
C VAL A 58 -4.59 -11.07 3.36
N ALA A 59 -3.53 -11.60 2.77
CA ALA A 59 -3.57 -12.39 1.56
C ALA A 59 -3.53 -13.88 1.93
N ARG A 60 -4.60 -14.61 1.59
CA ARG A 60 -4.75 -16.02 1.93
C ARG A 60 -4.20 -16.89 0.80
N GLU A 61 -3.16 -17.66 1.10
CA GLU A 61 -2.60 -18.69 0.23
C GLU A 61 -3.06 -20.08 0.68
N ALA A 62 -2.77 -21.13 -0.10
CA ALA A 62 -3.21 -22.48 0.20
C ALA A 62 -2.76 -23.01 1.57
N GLN A 63 -1.57 -22.63 2.03
CA GLN A 63 -0.96 -23.17 3.24
C GLN A 63 -0.78 -22.14 4.37
N ARG A 64 -0.87 -20.86 4.07
CA ARG A 64 -0.58 -19.77 5.01
C ARG A 64 -1.32 -18.50 4.66
N ASP A 65 -1.38 -17.57 5.60
CA ASP A 65 -1.76 -16.19 5.34
C ASP A 65 -0.50 -15.31 5.31
N ARG A 66 -0.46 -14.34 4.41
CA ARG A 66 0.54 -13.27 4.36
C ARG A 66 -0.08 -11.97 4.83
N LEU A 67 0.64 -11.22 5.66
CA LEU A 67 0.18 -9.97 6.25
C LEU A 67 0.96 -8.80 5.64
N PHE A 68 0.25 -7.78 5.20
CA PHE A 68 0.82 -6.56 4.66
C PHE A 68 0.29 -5.34 5.41
N VAL A 69 1.14 -4.34 5.56
CA VAL A 69 0.82 -3.01 6.06
C VAL A 69 0.79 -2.04 4.89
N LEU A 70 -0.30 -1.29 4.79
CA LEU A 70 -0.46 -0.18 3.87
C LEU A 70 -0.42 1.11 4.68
N ARG A 71 0.44 2.06 4.29
CA ARG A 71 0.45 3.41 4.84
C ARG A 71 0.23 4.43 3.72
N GLU A 72 -0.48 5.51 4.03
CA GLU A 72 -0.79 6.53 3.04
C GLU A 72 0.49 7.06 2.37
N GLY A 73 0.56 6.86 1.06
CA GLY A 73 1.67 7.35 0.27
C GLY A 73 2.97 6.59 0.36
N LYS A 74 2.94 5.38 0.92
CA LYS A 74 4.06 4.46 0.99
C LYS A 74 3.75 3.19 0.21
N ALA A 75 4.80 2.47 -0.16
CA ALA A 75 4.66 1.14 -0.73
C ALA A 75 4.10 0.18 0.34
N PRO A 76 3.33 -0.85 -0.05
CA PRO A 76 2.97 -1.94 0.85
C PRO A 76 4.21 -2.60 1.45
N VAL A 77 4.17 -2.91 2.75
CA VAL A 77 5.22 -3.64 3.46
C VAL A 77 4.68 -4.98 3.91
N GLU A 78 5.36 -6.07 3.56
CA GLU A 78 5.03 -7.40 4.07
C GLU A 78 5.62 -7.60 5.47
N VAL A 79 4.82 -8.13 6.39
CA VAL A 79 5.25 -8.59 7.70
C VAL A 79 5.78 -10.01 7.53
N SER A 80 7.07 -10.13 7.22
CA SER A 80 7.70 -11.38 6.79
C SER A 80 7.55 -12.49 7.84
N GLU A 81 7.70 -12.15 9.11
CA GLU A 81 7.59 -13.04 10.26
C GLU A 81 6.21 -13.68 10.34
N ALA A 82 5.14 -12.95 10.01
CA ALA A 82 3.79 -13.51 9.95
C ALA A 82 3.68 -14.59 8.86
N GLY A 83 4.33 -14.39 7.71
CA GLY A 83 4.39 -15.38 6.62
C GLY A 83 5.26 -16.61 6.94
N GLU A 84 6.26 -16.46 7.80
CA GLU A 84 7.13 -17.55 8.28
C GLU A 84 6.43 -18.48 9.28
N LEU A 85 5.47 -17.96 10.07
CA LEU A 85 4.67 -18.76 11.00
C LEU A 85 3.80 -19.82 10.29
N ALA A 86 3.58 -19.68 8.98
CA ALA A 86 2.73 -20.56 8.18
C ALA A 86 1.33 -20.79 8.79
N ALA A 87 0.81 -19.78 9.50
CA ALA A 87 -0.45 -19.85 10.24
C ALA A 87 -1.56 -19.06 9.52
N ARG A 88 -2.79 -19.22 10.01
CA ARG A 88 -3.94 -18.41 9.58
C ARG A 88 -4.10 -17.23 10.52
N VAL A 89 -4.43 -16.07 9.94
CA VAL A 89 -4.89 -14.92 10.72
C VAL A 89 -6.36 -15.18 11.07
N ALA A 90 -6.63 -15.38 12.36
CA ALA A 90 -7.96 -15.61 12.90
C ALA A 90 -8.65 -14.30 13.31
N GLY A 91 -7.85 -13.29 13.67
CA GLY A 91 -8.32 -11.98 14.10
C GLY A 91 -7.25 -10.92 13.89
N LEU A 92 -7.68 -9.70 13.58
CA LEU A 92 -6.80 -8.53 13.52
C LEU A 92 -7.59 -7.33 14.06
N ARG A 93 -7.03 -6.69 15.07
CA ARG A 93 -7.53 -5.45 15.67
C ARG A 93 -6.37 -4.46 15.80
N SER A 94 -6.64 -3.17 15.81
CA SER A 94 -5.59 -2.15 15.86
C SER A 94 -6.05 -0.91 16.60
N GLU A 95 -5.12 -0.25 17.25
CA GLU A 95 -5.32 1.00 18.00
C GLU A 95 -4.16 1.96 17.80
N THR A 96 -4.37 3.22 18.17
CA THR A 96 -3.33 4.26 18.15
C THR A 96 -2.87 4.53 19.57
N ASP A 97 -1.57 4.64 19.74
CA ASP A 97 -0.92 5.06 20.97
C ASP A 97 -0.04 6.30 20.71
N PRO A 98 0.66 6.85 21.73
CA PRO A 98 1.55 8.00 21.54
C PRO A 98 2.74 7.77 20.60
N HIS A 99 3.09 6.52 20.32
CA HIS A 99 4.25 6.12 19.52
C HIS A 99 3.88 5.74 18.07
N GLY A 100 2.62 5.37 17.83
CA GLY A 100 2.09 5.10 16.50
C GLY A 100 0.86 4.21 16.50
N VAL A 101 0.84 3.23 15.60
CA VAL A 101 -0.24 2.24 15.50
C VAL A 101 0.27 0.91 16.05
N VAL A 102 -0.54 0.27 16.87
CA VAL A 102 -0.31 -1.11 17.31
C VAL A 102 -1.44 -1.97 16.76
N ALA A 103 -1.09 -3.08 16.12
CA ALA A 103 -2.07 -4.09 15.71
C ALA A 103 -1.84 -5.40 16.46
N PHE A 104 -2.92 -5.98 16.97
CA PHE A 104 -2.94 -7.29 17.57
C PHE A 104 -3.44 -8.29 16.54
N VAL A 105 -2.59 -9.24 16.17
CA VAL A 105 -2.82 -10.23 15.13
C VAL A 105 -2.90 -11.61 15.78
N ASP A 106 -4.08 -12.21 15.77
CA ASP A 106 -4.29 -13.55 16.31
C ASP A 106 -3.90 -14.57 15.23
N MET A 107 -2.79 -15.29 15.43
CA MET A 107 -2.24 -16.28 14.51
C MET A 107 -2.05 -17.63 15.20
N GLY A 108 -2.85 -18.62 14.79
CA GLY A 108 -2.92 -19.90 15.51
C GLY A 108 -3.43 -19.69 16.94
N ASP A 109 -2.65 -20.14 17.93
CA ASP A 109 -2.98 -20.04 19.36
C ASP A 109 -2.34 -18.81 20.05
N THR A 110 -1.64 -17.96 19.28
CA THR A 110 -0.87 -16.84 19.81
C THR A 110 -1.35 -15.51 19.23
N THR A 111 -1.52 -14.51 20.09
CA THR A 111 -1.67 -13.12 19.66
C THR A 111 -0.29 -12.49 19.52
N TYR A 112 -0.05 -11.84 18.40
CA TYR A 112 1.16 -11.06 18.13
C TYR A 112 0.84 -9.57 18.11
N GLU A 113 1.77 -8.76 18.56
CA GLU A 113 1.76 -7.32 18.45
C GLU A 113 2.61 -6.89 17.27
N LEU A 114 2.04 -6.05 16.43
CA LEU A 114 2.68 -5.38 15.31
C LEU A 114 2.73 -3.88 15.62
N PHE A 115 3.90 -3.39 16.03
CA PHE A 115 4.13 -1.97 16.29
C PHE A 115 4.56 -1.28 15.00
N LEU A 116 3.88 -0.18 14.70
CA LEU A 116 4.13 0.68 13.55
C LEU A 116 4.47 2.07 14.07
N GLU A 117 5.75 2.39 14.12
CA GLU A 117 6.20 3.73 14.53
C GLU A 117 5.84 4.76 13.45
N ASN A 118 5.40 5.95 13.89
CA ASN A 118 4.96 7.02 13.00
C ASN A 118 6.07 7.51 12.05
N ASP A 119 7.32 7.53 12.53
CA ASP A 119 8.46 8.12 11.83
C ASP A 119 9.31 7.10 11.07
N ASP A 120 9.22 5.81 11.40
CA ASP A 120 9.92 4.75 10.68
C ASP A 120 9.03 4.13 9.60
N THR A 121 9.36 4.45 8.35
CA THR A 121 8.63 4.01 7.17
C THR A 121 8.95 2.58 6.70
N ALA A 122 9.98 1.94 7.27
CA ALA A 122 10.35 0.55 6.98
C ALA A 122 10.31 -0.33 8.24
N GLY A 123 10.39 0.28 9.43
CA GLY A 123 10.34 -0.39 10.71
C GLY A 123 8.92 -0.77 11.12
N TYR A 124 8.72 -2.06 11.27
CA TYR A 124 7.72 -2.59 12.17
C TYR A 124 8.43 -3.49 13.18
N LEU A 125 7.82 -3.67 14.35
CA LEU A 125 8.21 -4.71 15.28
C LEU A 125 7.08 -5.72 15.37
N PHE A 126 7.35 -6.98 15.06
CA PHE A 126 6.39 -8.07 15.17
C PHE A 126 6.86 -9.05 16.24
N GLN A 127 6.10 -9.16 17.33
CA GLN A 127 6.48 -10.00 18.47
C GLN A 127 5.24 -10.62 19.13
N PRO A 128 5.38 -11.74 19.86
CA PRO A 128 4.28 -12.25 20.67
C PRO A 128 3.79 -11.20 21.67
N ALA A 129 2.48 -11.07 21.84
CA ALA A 129 1.90 -10.18 22.84
C ALA A 129 2.31 -10.65 24.24
N SER A 130 2.71 -9.70 25.09
CA SER A 130 3.04 -10.00 26.49
C SER A 130 1.75 -10.07 27.31
N ASN A 131 1.46 -11.23 27.91
CA ASN A 131 0.36 -11.40 28.87
C ASN A 131 0.70 -10.85 30.25
#